data_AF-A0A3B1BIB4-F1
#
_entry.id   AF-A0A3B1BIB4-F1
#
_cell.length_a   1.000
_cell.length_b   1.000
_cell.length_c   1.000
_cell.angle_alpha   90.00
_cell.angle_beta   90.00
_cell.angle_gamma   90.00
#
_symmetry.space_group_name_H-M   'P 1'
#
loop_
_entity.id
_entity.type
_entity.pdbx_description
1 polymer ?
#
loop_
_entity_poly.entity_id
_entity_poly.type
_entity_poly.pdbx_seq_one_letter_code
_entity_poly.pdbx_strand_id
1 'polypeptide(L)'
;FLRSNLGLELYRGVNEKEFETKKHHSILPNRNADELKKFKAMGEIGYMSDKLNKSLKFIVNNPADYATRVMRRSIAFWTGDAWVDTIFWFYGRFAILKHIIFTLPTLFGFYGLYLMIRNKTTGDFLFLSLFIIYPAIYYLTHTLPRFRFPIEPELIVLSAFALTQLFQSRIQPLFKSNS
;
A
#
# COMPACT_ATOMS: atom_id res chain seq x y z
N PHE A 1 18.97 -4.31 -12.25
CA PHE A 1 18.65 -3.60 -11.00
C PHE A 1 17.22 -3.88 -10.48
N LEU A 2 16.13 -3.68 -11.26
CA LEU A 2 14.76 -3.99 -10.79
C LEU A 2 14.51 -5.49 -10.50
N ARG A 3 15.12 -6.40 -11.28
CA ARG A 3 15.01 -7.86 -11.04
C ARG A 3 15.82 -8.36 -9.85
N SER A 4 16.96 -7.72 -9.53
CA SER A 4 17.82 -8.17 -8.43
C SER A 4 17.16 -7.86 -7.09
N ASN A 5 16.59 -6.67 -6.89
CA ASN A 5 16.01 -6.32 -5.59
C ASN A 5 14.70 -7.05 -5.25
N LEU A 6 13.98 -7.59 -6.25
CA LEU A 6 12.69 -8.27 -6.03
C LEU A 6 12.79 -9.42 -5.02
N GLY A 7 13.87 -10.20 -5.06
CA GLY A 7 14.10 -11.31 -4.13
C GLY A 7 14.16 -10.85 -2.67
N LEU A 8 14.80 -9.70 -2.42
CA LEU A 8 14.88 -9.11 -1.10
C LEU A 8 13.52 -8.52 -0.68
N GLU A 9 12.81 -7.82 -1.56
CA GLU A 9 11.51 -7.25 -1.21
C GLU A 9 10.44 -8.32 -0.92
N LEU A 10 10.46 -9.43 -1.65
CA LEU A 10 9.61 -10.59 -1.35
C LEU A 10 10.00 -11.26 -0.02
N TYR A 11 11.31 -11.35 0.25
CA TYR A 11 11.81 -11.88 1.51
C TYR A 11 11.38 -11.02 2.70
N ARG A 12 11.35 -9.69 2.54
CA ARG A 12 10.76 -8.80 3.53
C ARG A 12 9.28 -9.06 3.70
N GLY A 13 8.52 -9.29 2.63
CA GLY A 13 7.10 -9.67 2.70
C GLY A 13 6.79 -10.94 3.48
N VAL A 14 7.69 -11.92 3.40
CA VAL A 14 7.55 -13.18 4.12
C VAL A 14 7.88 -13.02 5.61
N ASN A 15 8.81 -12.13 5.96
CA ASN A 15 9.36 -12.04 7.32
C ASN A 15 8.85 -10.84 8.14
N GLU A 16 8.55 -9.70 7.51
CA GLU A 16 7.98 -8.53 8.18
C GLU A 16 6.50 -8.79 8.52
N LYS A 17 6.02 -8.15 9.59
CA LYS A 17 4.60 -8.09 9.93
C LYS A 17 4.15 -6.63 9.89
N GLU A 18 3.06 -6.37 9.19
CA GLU A 18 2.68 -5.03 8.74
C GLU A 18 2.24 -4.12 9.90
N PHE A 19 1.58 -4.69 10.90
CA PHE A 19 1.06 -3.96 12.06
C PHE A 19 2.00 -4.01 13.28
N GLU A 20 3.20 -4.55 13.11
CA GLU A 20 4.21 -4.48 14.17
C GLU A 20 4.95 -3.15 14.11
N THR A 21 5.07 -2.49 15.27
CA THR A 21 5.77 -1.20 15.43
C THR A 21 7.28 -1.31 15.19
N LYS A 22 7.84 -2.52 15.26
CA LYS A 22 9.24 -2.80 14.95
C LYS A 22 9.32 -3.67 13.71
N LYS A 23 9.82 -3.11 12.60
CA LYS A 23 10.22 -3.93 11.45
C LYS A 23 11.48 -4.69 11.84
N HIS A 24 11.57 -5.93 11.36
CA HIS A 24 12.78 -6.74 11.45
C HIS A 24 13.88 -6.16 10.54
N HIS A 25 14.41 -5.00 10.90
CA HIS A 25 15.50 -4.35 10.18
C HIS A 25 16.77 -5.21 10.13
N SER A 26 16.86 -6.23 10.99
CA SER A 26 17.90 -7.24 10.97
C SER A 26 17.96 -8.07 9.68
N ILE A 27 16.95 -8.02 8.80
CA ILE A 27 16.96 -8.76 7.54
C ILE A 27 17.63 -8.00 6.38
N LEU A 28 17.99 -6.73 6.58
CA LEU A 28 18.59 -5.89 5.56
C LEU A 28 20.12 -5.82 5.72
N PRO A 29 20.90 -5.94 4.63
CA PRO A 29 22.36 -5.91 4.70
C PRO A 29 22.90 -4.54 5.14
N ASN A 30 22.16 -3.45 4.94
CA ASN A 30 22.56 -2.12 5.42
C ASN A 30 22.32 -1.90 6.92
N ARG A 31 21.65 -2.83 7.61
CA ARG A 31 21.28 -2.72 9.04
C ARG A 31 21.69 -3.94 9.86
N ASN A 32 22.28 -4.97 9.24
CA ASN A 32 22.80 -6.15 9.91
C ASN A 32 24.18 -6.53 9.34
N ALA A 33 25.20 -6.57 10.20
CA ALA A 33 26.57 -6.90 9.83
C ALA A 33 26.72 -8.32 9.28
N ASP A 34 25.92 -9.29 9.75
CA ASP A 34 25.96 -10.67 9.27
C ASP A 34 25.37 -10.79 7.87
N GLU A 35 24.26 -10.10 7.61
CA GLU A 35 23.67 -10.04 6.28
C GLU A 35 24.57 -9.26 5.31
N LEU A 36 25.26 -8.22 5.79
CA LEU A 36 26.28 -7.53 5.00
C LEU A 36 27.45 -8.44 4.63
N LYS A 37 27.91 -9.27 5.58
CA LYS A 37 28.99 -10.24 5.34
C LYS A 37 28.56 -11.27 4.28
N LYS A 38 27.34 -11.80 4.37
CA LYS A 38 26.77 -12.70 3.34
C LYS A 38 26.65 -12.00 1.99
N PHE A 39 26.17 -10.76 1.97
CA PHE A 39 26.06 -9.96 0.75
C PHE A 39 27.43 -9.76 0.08
N LYS A 40 28.47 -9.42 0.86
CA LYS A 40 29.84 -9.28 0.35
C LYS A 40 30.44 -10.60 -0.15
N ALA A 41 30.18 -11.71 0.54
CA ALA A 41 30.72 -13.02 0.17
C ALA A 41 30.07 -13.62 -1.07
N MET A 42 28.75 -13.45 -1.24
CA MET A 42 27.98 -14.05 -2.33
C MET A 42 27.86 -13.14 -3.56
N GLY A 43 28.19 -11.86 -3.42
CA GLY A 43 27.85 -10.82 -4.39
C GLY A 43 26.34 -10.52 -4.43
N GLU A 44 25.97 -9.41 -5.07
CA GLU A 44 24.56 -8.96 -5.14
C GLU A 44 23.65 -10.03 -5.76
N ILE A 45 24.03 -10.59 -6.91
CA ILE A 45 23.19 -11.54 -7.65
C ILE A 45 22.97 -12.83 -6.84
N GLY A 46 24.03 -13.38 -6.24
CA GLY A 46 23.96 -14.59 -5.43
C GLY A 46 23.09 -14.38 -4.20
N TYR A 47 23.29 -13.26 -3.49
CA TYR A 47 22.51 -12.91 -2.31
C TYR A 47 21.02 -12.75 -2.65
N MET A 48 20.68 -12.01 -3.70
CA MET A 48 19.29 -11.79 -4.11
C MET A 48 18.60 -13.09 -4.54
N SER A 49 19.33 -13.98 -5.23
CA SER A 49 18.82 -15.30 -5.64
C SER A 49 18.54 -16.20 -4.43
N ASP A 50 19.42 -16.19 -3.43
CA ASP A 50 19.20 -16.92 -2.16
C ASP A 50 17.95 -16.43 -1.43
N LYS A 51 17.75 -15.10 -1.32
CA LYS A 51 16.55 -14.52 -0.70
C LYS A 51 15.27 -14.84 -1.46
N LEU A 52 15.32 -14.82 -2.79
CA LEU A 52 14.18 -15.25 -3.62
C LEU A 52 13.84 -16.71 -3.37
N ASN A 53 14.83 -17.60 -3.42
CA ASN A 53 14.63 -19.04 -3.21
C ASN A 53 14.06 -19.35 -1.82
N LYS A 54 14.56 -18.67 -0.77
CA LYS A 54 14.02 -18.81 0.60
C LYS A 54 12.57 -18.36 0.69
N SER A 55 12.23 -17.23 0.07
CA SER A 55 10.87 -16.72 0.03
C SER A 55 9.92 -17.66 -0.69
N LEU A 56 10.30 -18.15 -1.87
CA LEU A 56 9.49 -19.08 -2.65
C LEU A 56 9.27 -20.39 -1.90
N LYS A 57 10.31 -20.96 -1.27
CA LYS A 57 10.18 -22.15 -0.41
C LYS A 57 9.19 -21.91 0.73
N PHE A 58 9.23 -20.75 1.38
CA PHE A 58 8.27 -20.42 2.43
C PHE A 58 6.83 -20.36 1.88
N ILE A 59 6.62 -19.68 0.75
CA ILE A 59 5.28 -19.50 0.15
C ILE A 59 4.68 -20.84 -0.25
N VAL A 60 5.48 -21.70 -0.90
CA VAL A 60 5.04 -23.04 -1.32
C VAL A 60 4.71 -23.92 -0.11
N ASN A 61 5.49 -23.81 0.98
CA ASN A 61 5.26 -24.61 2.18
C ASN A 61 4.13 -24.05 3.07
N ASN A 62 3.78 -22.76 2.95
CA ASN A 62 2.81 -22.07 3.83
C ASN A 62 1.89 -21.11 3.04
N PRO A 63 1.11 -21.60 2.06
CA PRO A 63 0.32 -20.75 1.18
C PRO A 63 -0.77 -19.96 1.91
N ALA A 64 -1.43 -20.57 2.91
CA ALA A 64 -2.47 -19.91 3.71
C ALA A 64 -1.93 -18.75 4.57
N ASP A 65 -0.77 -18.96 5.19
CA ASP A 65 -0.09 -17.92 5.96
C ASP A 65 0.33 -16.76 5.07
N TYR A 66 0.88 -17.07 3.89
CA TYR A 66 1.26 -16.05 2.93
C TYR A 66 0.04 -15.27 2.42
N ALA A 67 -1.08 -15.94 2.10
CA ALA A 67 -2.32 -15.28 1.70
C ALA A 67 -2.86 -14.34 2.79
N THR A 68 -2.81 -14.77 4.06
CA THR A 68 -3.20 -13.93 5.21
C THR A 68 -2.32 -12.68 5.30
N ARG A 69 -1.00 -12.82 5.07
CA ARG A 69 -0.07 -11.69 5.04
C ARG A 69 -0.33 -10.75 3.88
N VAL A 70 -0.64 -11.28 2.68
CA VAL A 70 -1.06 -10.48 1.52
C VAL A 70 -2.30 -9.66 1.86
N MET A 71 -3.33 -10.28 2.45
CA MET A 71 -4.55 -9.58 2.87
C MET A 71 -4.26 -8.46 3.89
N ARG A 72 -3.41 -8.75 4.89
CA ARG A 72 -2.98 -7.74 5.87
C ARG A 72 -2.24 -6.58 5.21
N ARG A 73 -1.38 -6.84 4.22
CA ARG A 73 -0.73 -5.80 3.41
C ARG A 73 -1.70 -4.99 2.59
N SER A 74 -2.71 -5.64 1.98
CA SER A 74 -3.74 -4.93 1.24
C SER A 74 -4.47 -3.94 2.13
N ILE A 75 -4.87 -4.36 3.34
CA ILE A 75 -5.51 -3.47 4.32
C ILE A 75 -4.53 -2.36 4.72
N ALA A 76 -3.32 -2.70 5.14
CA ALA A 76 -2.32 -1.75 5.62
C ALA A 76 -1.89 -0.72 4.55
N PHE A 77 -1.86 -1.10 3.27
CA PHE A 77 -1.61 -0.16 2.17
C PHE A 77 -2.66 0.95 2.12
N TRP A 78 -3.93 0.61 2.37
CA TRP A 78 -5.06 1.51 2.25
C TRP A 78 -5.40 2.26 3.55
N THR A 79 -5.23 1.64 4.72
CA THR A 79 -5.58 2.22 6.04
C THR A 79 -4.37 2.74 6.81
N GLY A 80 -3.17 2.48 6.30
CA GLY A 80 -1.93 2.75 6.99
C GLY A 80 -1.45 1.53 7.78
N ASP A 81 -0.14 1.32 7.74
CA ASP A 81 0.57 0.37 8.59
C ASP A 81 1.04 1.08 9.88
N ALA A 82 1.75 0.37 10.76
CA ALA A 82 2.26 0.95 12.00
C ALA A 82 3.26 2.11 11.79
N TRP A 83 3.72 2.34 10.55
CA TRP A 83 4.69 3.38 10.23
C TRP A 83 4.05 4.70 9.82
N VAL A 84 2.72 4.77 9.70
CA VAL A 84 2.01 6.05 9.53
C VAL A 84 2.35 7.03 10.67
N ASP A 85 2.56 6.52 11.88
CA ASP A 85 2.97 7.31 13.05
C ASP A 85 4.35 7.95 12.90
N THR A 86 5.21 7.35 12.07
CA THR A 86 6.60 7.79 11.81
C THR A 86 6.74 8.70 10.59
N ILE A 87 5.63 9.02 9.91
CA ILE A 87 5.63 10.01 8.82
C ILE A 87 6.23 11.32 9.37
N PHE A 88 7.15 11.91 8.61
CA PHE A 88 8.10 12.97 9.00
C PHE A 88 7.47 14.16 9.74
N TRP A 89 6.20 14.46 9.49
CA TRP A 89 5.49 15.51 10.21
C TRP A 89 5.07 15.04 11.60
N PHE A 90 5.58 15.70 12.65
CA PHE A 90 5.28 15.40 14.07
C PHE A 90 5.59 13.95 14.48
N TYR A 91 6.85 13.53 14.33
CA TYR A 91 7.31 12.18 14.66
C TYR A 91 6.82 11.70 16.05
N GLY A 92 6.13 10.55 16.08
CA GLY A 92 5.65 9.93 17.32
C GLY A 92 4.51 10.67 18.04
N ARG A 93 3.88 11.67 17.41
CA ARG A 93 2.71 12.39 17.95
C ARG A 93 1.50 12.27 17.02
N PHE A 94 0.30 12.40 17.60
CA PHE A 94 -0.97 12.44 16.87
C PHE A 94 -1.26 11.20 16.00
N ALA A 95 -0.90 10.01 16.47
CA ALA A 95 -1.07 8.74 15.75
C ALA A 95 -2.47 8.56 15.14
N ILE A 96 -3.51 8.74 15.97
CA ILE A 96 -4.92 8.63 15.55
C ILE A 96 -5.23 9.60 14.40
N LEU A 97 -4.81 10.87 14.52
CA LEU A 97 -5.08 11.87 13.50
C LEU A 97 -4.36 11.55 12.18
N LYS A 98 -3.12 11.04 12.25
CA LYS A 98 -2.39 10.61 11.05
C LYS A 98 -3.09 9.44 10.36
N HIS A 99 -3.54 8.44 11.12
CA HIS A 99 -4.32 7.33 10.57
C HIS A 99 -5.65 7.79 9.97
N ILE A 100 -6.34 8.75 10.59
CA ILE A 100 -7.57 9.34 10.03
C ILE A 100 -7.26 10.05 8.71
N ILE A 101 -6.27 10.95 8.68
CA ILE A 101 -5.89 11.69 7.48
C ILE A 101 -5.41 10.75 6.36
N PHE A 102 -4.72 9.67 6.71
CA PHE A 102 -4.29 8.65 5.75
C PHE A 102 -5.48 7.83 5.23
N THR A 103 -6.46 7.49 6.06
CA THR A 103 -7.56 6.59 5.69
C THR A 103 -8.73 7.32 5.01
N LEU A 104 -8.99 8.59 5.34
CA LEU A 104 -10.13 9.32 4.76
C LEU A 104 -10.09 9.42 3.22
N PRO A 105 -8.97 9.80 2.58
CA PRO A 105 -8.87 9.82 1.11
C PRO A 105 -9.04 8.44 0.48
N THR A 106 -8.71 7.37 1.21
CA THR A 106 -8.99 6.00 0.76
C THR A 106 -10.48 5.79 0.65
N LEU A 107 -11.22 6.07 1.73
CA LEU A 107 -12.65 5.83 1.80
C LEU A 107 -13.41 6.63 0.74
N PHE A 108 -13.11 7.94 0.62
CA PHE A 108 -13.72 8.79 -0.39
C PHE A 108 -13.23 8.48 -1.81
N GLY A 109 -11.97 8.08 -1.98
CA GLY A 109 -11.43 7.68 -3.28
C GLY A 109 -12.10 6.43 -3.84
N PHE A 110 -12.27 5.38 -3.01
CA PHE A 110 -13.03 4.19 -3.41
C PHE A 110 -14.50 4.51 -3.69
N TYR A 111 -15.13 5.36 -2.88
CA TYR A 111 -16.51 5.79 -3.14
C TYR A 111 -16.63 6.59 -4.43
N GLY A 112 -15.68 7.48 -4.71
CA GLY A 112 -15.59 8.23 -5.96
C GLY A 112 -15.42 7.32 -7.17
N LEU A 113 -14.55 6.31 -7.08
CA LEU A 113 -14.37 5.29 -8.11
C LEU A 113 -15.66 4.51 -8.36
N TYR A 114 -16.34 4.09 -7.29
CA TYR A 114 -17.63 3.41 -7.39
C TYR A 114 -18.68 4.28 -8.11
N LEU A 115 -18.81 5.55 -7.74
CA LEU A 115 -19.73 6.48 -8.40
C LEU A 115 -19.37 6.70 -9.86
N MET A 116 -18.07 6.79 -10.17
CA MET A 116 -17.59 7.00 -11.53
C MET A 116 -17.96 5.83 -12.44
N ILE A 117 -17.74 4.59 -11.98
CA ILE A 117 -18.12 3.37 -12.68
C ILE A 117 -19.65 3.28 -12.83
N ARG A 118 -20.39 3.55 -11.74
CA ARG A 118 -21.86 3.53 -11.75
C ARG A 118 -22.45 4.52 -12.74
N ASN A 119 -21.88 5.72 -12.84
CA ASN A 119 -22.36 6.79 -13.71
C ASN A 119 -21.76 6.71 -15.13
N LYS A 120 -20.89 5.72 -15.41
CA LYS A 120 -20.20 5.53 -16.70
C LYS A 120 -19.45 6.78 -17.15
N THR A 121 -18.84 7.48 -16.20
CA THR A 121 -18.03 8.66 -16.51
C THR A 121 -16.78 8.25 -17.28
N THR A 122 -16.39 9.05 -18.27
CA THR A 122 -15.16 8.83 -19.05
C THR A 122 -13.94 8.70 -18.12
N GLY A 123 -13.17 7.63 -18.29
CA GLY A 123 -11.94 7.37 -17.52
C GLY A 123 -12.10 6.39 -16.36
N ASP A 124 -13.30 5.86 -16.11
CA ASP A 124 -13.58 4.80 -15.14
C ASP A 124 -12.59 3.63 -15.18
N PHE A 125 -12.34 3.09 -16.37
CA PHE A 125 -11.40 1.98 -16.56
C PHE A 125 -9.95 2.36 -16.21
N LEU A 126 -9.53 3.59 -16.52
CA LEU A 126 -8.17 4.05 -16.21
C LEU A 126 -7.94 4.07 -14.70
N PHE A 127 -8.81 4.73 -13.94
CA PHE A 127 -8.69 4.80 -12.49
C PHE A 127 -8.84 3.42 -11.83
N LEU A 128 -9.76 2.59 -12.33
CA LEU A 128 -9.90 1.21 -11.85
C LEU A 128 -8.61 0.41 -12.06
N SER A 129 -8.00 0.51 -13.25
CA SER A 129 -6.76 -0.18 -13.56
C SER A 129 -5.62 0.25 -12.65
N LEU A 130 -5.53 1.55 -12.31
CA LEU A 130 -4.54 2.08 -11.37
C LEU A 130 -4.74 1.50 -9.97
N PHE A 131 -5.98 1.45 -9.46
CA PHE A 131 -6.26 0.91 -8.12
C PHE A 131 -5.98 -0.59 -7.99
N ILE A 132 -6.01 -1.33 -9.10
CA ILE A 132 -5.74 -2.78 -9.11
C ILE A 132 -4.26 -3.05 -9.36
N ILE A 133 -3.71 -2.51 -10.45
CA ILE A 133 -2.39 -2.89 -10.98
C ILE A 133 -1.28 -2.26 -10.15
N TYR A 134 -1.41 -0.99 -9.79
CA TYR A 134 -0.36 -0.27 -9.08
C TYR A 134 -0.03 -0.90 -7.71
N PRO A 135 -1.01 -1.12 -6.81
CA PRO A 135 -0.69 -1.62 -5.48
C PRO A 135 -0.46 -3.14 -5.41
N ALA A 136 -0.83 -3.90 -6.45
CA ALA A 136 -0.71 -5.36 -6.46
C ALA A 136 0.69 -5.85 -6.10
N ILE A 137 1.74 -5.19 -6.61
CA ILE A 137 3.12 -5.59 -6.32
C ILE A 137 3.49 -5.42 -4.84
N TYR A 138 2.91 -4.41 -4.16
CA TYR A 138 3.14 -4.15 -2.73
C TYR A 138 2.33 -5.08 -1.84
N TYR A 139 1.21 -5.62 -2.34
CA TYR A 139 0.48 -6.69 -1.64
C TYR A 139 1.28 -7.99 -1.61
N LEU A 140 2.04 -8.28 -2.66
CA LEU A 140 2.84 -9.50 -2.76
C LEU A 140 4.19 -9.37 -2.04
N THR A 141 4.84 -8.21 -2.17
CA THR A 141 6.15 -7.98 -1.56
C THR A 141 5.99 -7.42 -0.16
N HIS A 142 6.07 -6.11 0.03
CA HIS A 142 5.87 -5.47 1.32
C HIS A 142 5.27 -4.08 1.12
N THR A 143 4.61 -3.57 2.15
CA THR A 143 4.04 -2.23 2.13
C THR A 143 4.79 -1.29 3.07
N LEU A 144 4.84 -0.02 2.69
CA LEU A 144 5.34 1.11 3.44
C LEU A 144 4.47 2.32 3.09
N PRO A 145 4.21 3.26 4.02
CA PRO A 145 3.32 4.40 3.76
C PRO A 145 3.68 5.19 2.50
N ARG A 146 4.99 5.36 2.24
CA ARG A 146 5.51 6.08 1.07
C ARG A 146 5.16 5.45 -0.28
N PHE A 147 4.85 4.16 -0.33
CA PHE A 147 4.44 3.50 -1.58
C PHE A 147 3.05 3.91 -2.03
N ARG A 148 2.30 4.63 -1.19
CA ARG A 148 1.03 5.21 -1.59
C ARG A 148 1.17 6.59 -2.23
N PHE A 149 2.27 7.31 -1.99
CA PHE A 149 2.44 8.69 -2.49
C PHE A 149 2.20 8.86 -3.99
N PRO A 150 2.62 7.91 -4.87
CA PRO A 150 2.35 8.07 -6.30
C PRO A 150 0.89 7.94 -6.71
N ILE A 151 0.02 7.32 -5.90
CA ILE A 151 -1.43 7.18 -6.16
C ILE A 151 -2.28 8.17 -5.35
N GLU A 152 -1.65 8.99 -4.49
CA GLU A 152 -2.37 9.99 -3.68
C GLU A 152 -3.09 11.06 -4.50
N PRO A 153 -2.52 11.63 -5.58
CA PRO A 153 -3.23 12.61 -6.40
C PRO A 153 -4.55 12.07 -6.96
N GLU A 154 -4.54 10.83 -7.46
CA GLU A 154 -5.70 10.15 -8.02
C GLU A 154 -6.77 9.90 -6.95
N LEU A 155 -6.35 9.47 -5.76
CA LEU A 155 -7.24 9.32 -4.61
C LEU A 155 -7.91 10.64 -4.23
N ILE A 156 -7.16 11.75 -4.24
CA ILE A 156 -7.68 13.08 -3.92
C ILE A 156 -8.69 13.53 -4.99
N VAL A 157 -8.38 13.33 -6.28
CA VAL A 157 -9.30 13.66 -7.39
C VAL A 157 -10.60 12.88 -7.26
N LEU A 158 -10.53 11.56 -7.04
CA LEU A 158 -11.72 10.72 -6.84
C LEU A 158 -12.49 11.11 -5.58
N SER A 159 -11.79 11.46 -4.50
CA SER A 159 -12.42 11.94 -3.26
C SER A 159 -13.19 13.23 -3.50
N ALA A 160 -12.59 14.19 -4.21
CA ALA A 160 -13.25 15.44 -4.57
C ALA A 160 -14.47 15.18 -5.48
N PHE A 161 -14.34 14.29 -6.47
CA PHE A 161 -15.45 13.88 -7.32
C PHE A 161 -16.62 13.30 -6.50
N ALA A 162 -16.34 12.37 -5.57
CA ALA A 162 -17.34 11.83 -4.66
C ALA A 162 -18.07 12.92 -3.87
N LEU A 163 -17.34 13.86 -3.28
CA LEU A 163 -17.92 14.95 -2.51
C LEU A 163 -18.80 15.84 -3.39
N THR A 164 -18.35 16.22 -4.59
CA THR A 164 -19.15 17.06 -5.50
C THR A 164 -20.46 16.39 -5.92
N GLN A 165 -20.45 15.09 -6.20
CA GLN A 165 -21.65 14.31 -6.52
C GLN A 165 -22.62 14.27 -5.34
N LEU A 166 -22.10 14.08 -4.11
CA LEU A 166 -22.90 14.12 -2.89
C LEU A 166 -23.56 15.49 -2.69
N PHE A 167 -22.82 16.58 -2.89
CA PHE A 167 -23.38 17.93 -2.76
C PHE A 167 -24.44 18.22 -3.84
N GLN A 168 -24.18 17.87 -5.10
CA GLN A 168 -25.15 18.08 -6.18
C GLN A 168 -26.45 17.31 -5.95
N SER A 169 -26.35 16.04 -5.52
CA SER A 169 -27.52 15.20 -5.23
C SER A 169 -28.37 15.73 -4.07
N ARG A 170 -27.77 16.41 -3.09
CA ARG A 170 -28.49 17.04 -1.97
C ARG A 170 -29.05 18.43 -2.27
N ILE A 171 -28.42 19.21 -3.14
CA ILE A 171 -28.80 20.61 -3.39
C ILE A 171 -29.83 20.73 -4.52
N GLN A 172 -29.77 19.93 -5.58
CA GLN A 172 -30.75 19.99 -6.67
C GLN A 172 -32.23 19.78 -6.27
N PRO A 173 -32.58 18.93 -5.29
CA PRO A 173 -33.96 18.80 -4.84
C PRO A 173 -34.52 20.06 -4.18
N LEU A 174 -33.67 20.86 -3.52
CA LEU A 174 -34.10 22.05 -2.77
C LEU A 174 -34.52 23.21 -3.68
N PHE A 175 -33.99 23.28 -4.91
CA PHE A 175 -34.33 24.33 -5.87
C PHE A 175 -35.49 23.95 -6.81
N LYS A 176 -35.82 22.65 -6.96
CA LYS A 176 -36.94 22.19 -7.79
C LYS A 176 -38.30 22.16 -7.07
N SER A 177 -38.32 22.36 -5.75
CA SER A 177 -39.55 22.34 -4.95
C SER A 177 -40.33 23.67 -4.95
N ASN A 178 -39.79 24.74 -5.56
CA ASN A 178 -40.35 26.10 -5.50
C ASN A 178 -40.75 26.67 -6.87
N SER A 179 -40.93 25.82 -7.89
CA SER A 179 -41.41 26.18 -9.23
C SER A 179 -42.62 25.35 -9.60
#